data_AF-A0A6M3XNV0-F1
#
_entry.id   AF-A0A6M3XNV0-F1
#
_cell.length_a   1.000
_cell.length_b   1.000
_cell.length_c   1.000
_cell.angle_alpha   90.00
_cell.angle_beta   90.00
_cell.angle_gamma   90.00
#
_symmetry.space_group_name_H-M   'P 1'
#
loop_
_entity.id
_entity.type
_entity.pdbx_description
1 polymer ?
#
loop_
_entity_poly.entity_id
_entity_poly.type
_entity_poly.pdbx_seq_one_letter_code
_entity_poly.pdbx_strand_id
1 'polypeptide(L)'
;MTPPRYPLPDTRQSLTHSFDICLDTGEKKSFYVTCGMYNDGRLGEIFIEHGMEGSFLGRSLDNLAMAMSIGLQYGVPLEVYTAKLRGQRVEPSGIVEKTPEGLLDHLREMGIMGERPYYICPSVFDYLARWLEYRFPEGKRREEDG
;
A
#
# COMPACT_ATOMS: atom_id res chain seq x y z
N MET A 1 9.90 -4.40 28.76
CA MET A 1 10.61 -3.33 28.01
C MET A 1 9.79 -3.00 26.79
N THR A 2 9.58 -1.72 26.49
CA THR A 2 8.95 -1.30 25.22
C THR A 2 9.96 -1.54 24.10
N PRO A 3 9.57 -2.14 22.96
CA PRO A 3 10.49 -2.29 21.82
C PRO A 3 11.01 -0.92 21.37
N PRO A 4 12.28 -0.80 20.95
CA PRO A 4 12.83 0.46 20.48
C PRO A 4 12.15 0.92 19.18
N ARG A 5 11.85 2.22 19.09
CA ARG A 5 11.41 2.88 17.86
C ARG A 5 12.63 3.35 17.08
N TYR A 6 12.64 3.10 15.77
CA TYR A 6 13.65 3.54 14.82
C TYR A 6 13.10 4.72 14.01
N PRO A 7 13.37 5.98 14.41
CA PRO A 7 12.89 7.13 13.66
C PRO A 7 13.52 7.18 12.26
N LEU A 8 12.79 7.73 11.29
CA LEU A 8 13.37 8.00 9.98
C LEU A 8 14.33 9.20 10.05
N PRO A 9 15.35 9.28 9.17
CA PRO A 9 16.21 10.46 9.04
C PRO A 9 15.40 11.70 8.66
N ASP A 10 15.83 12.89 9.13
CA ASP A 10 15.16 14.17 8.84
C ASP A 10 15.04 14.45 7.33
N THR A 11 16.06 14.07 6.56
CA THR A 11 16.05 14.08 5.09
C THR A 11 16.14 12.65 4.58
N ARG A 12 15.21 12.27 3.71
CA ARG A 12 15.02 10.90 3.25
C ARG A 12 14.47 10.85 1.84
N GLN A 13 14.68 9.73 1.17
CA GLN A 13 14.05 9.47 -0.12
C GLN A 13 12.56 9.18 0.07
N SER A 14 11.75 9.67 -0.87
CA SER A 14 10.33 9.36 -0.95
C SER A 14 9.93 8.95 -2.36
N LEU A 15 8.86 8.15 -2.44
CA LEU A 15 8.23 7.73 -3.67
C LEU A 15 6.75 8.05 -3.58
N THR A 16 6.19 8.73 -4.58
CA THR A 16 4.75 8.91 -4.70
C THR A 16 4.21 8.12 -5.89
N HIS A 17 3.17 7.35 -5.65
CA HIS A 17 2.43 6.59 -6.65
C HIS A 17 0.99 7.05 -6.70
N SER A 18 0.41 7.11 -7.89
CA SER A 18 -1.00 7.47 -8.05
C SER A 18 -1.74 6.37 -8.80
N PHE A 19 -2.95 6.06 -8.36
CA PHE A 19 -3.81 5.09 -9.02
C PHE A 19 -5.27 5.50 -8.98
N ASP A 20 -6.02 4.98 -9.96
CA ASP A 20 -7.43 5.24 -10.12
C ASP A 20 -8.21 3.91 -10.07
N ILE A 21 -9.30 3.89 -9.29
CA ILE A 21 -10.29 2.81 -9.27
C ILE A 21 -11.58 3.34 -9.90
N CYS A 22 -12.03 2.72 -10.98
CA CYS A 22 -13.30 2.96 -11.63
C CYS A 22 -14.35 2.01 -11.04
N LEU A 23 -15.31 2.58 -10.32
CA LEU A 23 -16.38 1.85 -9.63
C LEU A 23 -17.42 1.31 -10.62
N ASP A 24 -18.23 0.36 -10.17
CA ASP A 24 -19.36 -0.16 -10.95
C ASP A 24 -20.40 0.93 -11.31
N THR A 25 -20.41 2.05 -10.57
CA THR A 25 -21.23 3.24 -10.87
C THR A 25 -20.70 4.08 -12.03
N GLY A 26 -19.49 3.79 -12.51
CA GLY A 26 -18.74 4.62 -13.45
C GLY A 26 -18.01 5.80 -12.80
N GLU A 27 -18.13 5.98 -11.47
CA GLU A 27 -17.38 6.99 -10.75
C GLU A 27 -15.92 6.56 -10.59
N LYS A 28 -14.98 7.48 -10.89
CA LYS A 28 -13.55 7.27 -10.68
C LYS A 28 -13.10 7.82 -9.34
N LYS A 29 -12.41 7.00 -8.54
CA LYS A 29 -11.73 7.41 -7.31
C LYS A 29 -10.21 7.40 -7.51
N SER A 30 -9.58 8.55 -7.27
CA SER A 30 -8.13 8.72 -7.37
C SER A 30 -7.46 8.70 -6.00
N PHE A 31 -6.30 8.06 -5.93
CA PHE A 31 -5.50 7.88 -4.73
C PHE A 31 -4.04 8.21 -5.01
N TYR A 32 -3.36 8.78 -4.03
CA TYR A 32 -1.93 9.03 -4.06
C TYR A 32 -1.31 8.42 -2.81
N VAL A 33 -0.29 7.58 -2.99
CA VAL A 33 0.43 6.91 -1.91
C VAL A 33 1.84 7.45 -1.90
N THR A 34 2.23 8.08 -0.81
CA THR A 34 3.59 8.58 -0.61
C THR A 34 4.29 7.71 0.43
N CYS A 35 5.43 7.15 0.04
CA CYS A 35 6.24 6.25 0.85
C CYS A 35 7.57 6.93 1.20
N GLY A 36 7.83 7.13 2.49
CA GLY A 36 9.14 7.58 2.99
C GLY A 36 10.00 6.38 3.38
N MET A 37 11.28 6.41 2.99
CA MET A 37 12.20 5.29 3.14
C MET A 37 13.37 5.60 4.08
N TYR A 38 13.92 4.55 4.67
CA TYR A 38 15.24 4.61 5.30
C TYR A 38 16.35 4.67 4.24
N ASN A 39 17.58 4.95 4.67
CA ASN A 39 18.74 5.04 3.77
C ASN A 39 19.07 3.72 3.06
N ASP A 40 18.61 2.59 3.61
CA ASP A 40 18.74 1.25 3.03
C ASP A 40 17.60 0.89 2.06
N GLY A 41 16.69 1.83 1.77
CA GLY A 41 15.55 1.62 0.86
C GLY A 41 14.34 0.94 1.51
N ARG A 42 14.42 0.53 2.79
CA ARG A 42 13.26 -0.02 3.49
C ARG A 42 12.18 1.03 3.68
N LEU A 43 10.93 0.61 3.58
CA LEU A 43 9.77 1.45 3.85
C LEU A 43 9.66 1.79 5.34
N GLY A 44 9.55 3.08 5.68
CA GLY A 44 9.40 3.54 7.06
C GLY A 44 8.11 4.33 7.34
N GLU A 45 7.53 4.97 6.34
CA GLU A 45 6.26 5.69 6.48
C GLU A 45 5.44 5.67 5.19
N ILE A 46 4.12 5.76 5.36
CA ILE A 46 3.13 5.75 4.29
C ILE A 46 2.15 6.90 4.58
N PHE A 47 1.82 7.66 3.54
CA PHE A 47 0.75 8.65 3.54
C PHE A 47 -0.17 8.35 2.35
N ILE A 48 -1.46 8.58 2.54
CA ILE A 48 -2.47 8.36 1.50
C ILE A 48 -3.26 9.65 1.34
N GLU A 49 -3.27 10.21 0.15
CA GLU A 49 -4.14 11.33 -0.22
C GLU A 49 -5.26 10.82 -1.12
N HIS A 50 -6.48 11.31 -0.88
CA HIS A 50 -7.69 10.90 -1.60
C HIS A 50 -8.76 11.99 -1.55
N GLY A 51 -9.76 11.92 -2.44
CA GLY A 51 -10.89 12.86 -2.46
C GLY A 51 -12.04 12.56 -1.50
N MET A 52 -11.89 11.62 -0.56
CA MET A 52 -12.97 11.13 0.31
C MET A 52 -12.96 11.77 1.71
N GLU A 53 -12.71 13.08 1.77
CA GLU A 53 -12.62 13.82 3.03
C GLU A 53 -13.94 13.74 3.84
N GLY A 54 -13.82 13.59 5.15
CA GLY A 54 -14.97 13.47 6.06
C GLY A 54 -15.68 12.11 6.04
N SER A 55 -15.33 11.20 5.13
CA SER A 55 -15.89 9.84 5.11
C SER A 55 -15.22 8.90 6.12
N PHE A 56 -15.96 7.91 6.62
CA PHE A 56 -15.40 6.89 7.52
C PHE A 56 -14.25 6.12 6.88
N LEU A 57 -14.41 5.75 5.60
CA LEU A 57 -13.39 5.07 4.82
C LEU A 57 -12.13 5.92 4.66
N GLY A 58 -12.28 7.20 4.29
CA GLY A 58 -11.13 8.10 4.13
C GLY A 58 -10.33 8.21 5.43
N ARG A 59 -11.02 8.47 6.54
CA ARG A 59 -10.37 8.47 7.87
C ARG A 59 -9.75 7.12 8.24
N SER A 60 -10.31 6.01 7.76
CA SER A 60 -9.76 4.68 7.99
C SER A 60 -8.46 4.45 7.22
N LEU A 61 -8.34 4.98 6.00
CA LEU A 61 -7.11 4.95 5.21
C LEU A 61 -6.01 5.78 5.87
N ASP A 62 -6.33 6.99 6.32
CA ASP A 62 -5.39 7.85 7.05
C ASP A 62 -4.87 7.17 8.32
N ASN A 63 -5.80 6.62 9.11
CA ASN A 63 -5.46 5.92 10.34
C ASN A 63 -4.65 4.64 10.09
N LEU A 64 -4.95 3.91 9.01
CA LEU A 64 -4.18 2.74 8.62
C LEU A 64 -2.76 3.12 8.22
N ALA A 65 -2.59 4.15 7.38
CA ALA A 65 -1.29 4.65 6.94
C ALA A 65 -0.45 5.10 8.13
N MET A 66 -1.06 5.81 9.09
CA MET A 66 -0.42 6.19 10.35
C MET A 66 -0.02 4.97 11.18
N ALA A 67 -0.92 4.00 11.37
CA ALA A 67 -0.65 2.81 12.17
C ALA A 67 0.46 1.93 11.55
N MET A 68 0.46 1.78 10.22
CA MET A 68 1.51 1.08 9.48
C MET A 68 2.85 1.81 9.63
N SER A 69 2.88 3.14 9.46
CA SER A 69 4.10 3.94 9.62
C SER A 69 4.70 3.78 11.01
N ILE A 70 3.86 3.83 12.05
CA ILE A 70 4.30 3.59 13.43
C ILE A 70 4.89 2.18 13.55
N GLY A 71 4.16 1.14 13.14
CA GLY A 71 4.63 -0.23 13.32
C GLY A 71 5.87 -0.58 12.51
N LEU A 72 6.02 -0.07 11.29
CA LEU A 72 7.24 -0.19 10.49
C LEU A 72 8.45 0.39 11.25
N GLN A 73 8.28 1.54 11.91
CA GLN A 73 9.32 2.14 12.75
C GLN A 73 9.60 1.35 14.04
N TYR A 74 8.69 0.47 14.48
CA TYR A 74 8.94 -0.51 15.54
C TYR A 74 9.42 -1.87 15.00
N GLY A 75 9.73 -1.96 13.70
CA GLY A 75 10.27 -3.16 13.07
C GLY A 75 9.24 -4.23 12.69
N VAL A 76 7.94 -3.89 12.66
CA VAL A 76 6.91 -4.80 12.14
C VAL A 76 7.15 -5.00 10.64
N PRO A 77 7.32 -6.24 10.15
CA PRO A 77 7.51 -6.49 8.72
C PRO A 77 6.32 -6.03 7.89
N LEU A 78 6.57 -5.47 6.71
CA LEU A 78 5.51 -5.01 5.79
C LEU A 78 4.53 -6.13 5.45
N GLU A 79 5.04 -7.35 5.26
CA GLU A 79 4.24 -8.54 4.93
C GLU A 79 3.16 -8.87 5.98
N VAL A 80 3.36 -8.49 7.26
CA VAL A 80 2.37 -8.70 8.32
C VAL A 80 1.12 -7.86 8.05
N TYR A 81 1.29 -6.63 7.55
CA TYR A 81 0.19 -5.77 7.17
C TYR A 81 -0.44 -6.21 5.85
N THR A 82 0.37 -6.37 4.80
CA THR A 82 -0.13 -6.65 3.46
C THR A 82 -0.85 -8.01 3.41
N ALA A 83 -0.38 -9.01 4.15
CA ALA A 83 -1.09 -10.29 4.28
C ALA A 83 -2.50 -10.16 4.88
N LYS A 84 -2.76 -9.15 5.73
CA LYS A 84 -4.09 -8.90 6.32
C LYS A 84 -4.99 -8.03 5.48
N LEU A 85 -4.42 -7.18 4.62
CA LEU A 85 -5.14 -6.29 3.71
C LEU A 85 -5.52 -6.98 2.40
N ARG A 86 -4.69 -7.91 1.90
CA ARG A 86 -4.99 -8.67 0.68
C ARG A 86 -6.29 -9.46 0.81
N GLY A 87 -7.09 -9.45 -0.25
CA GLY A 87 -8.36 -10.16 -0.37
C GLY A 87 -9.53 -9.51 0.39
N GLN A 88 -9.30 -8.41 1.11
CA GLN A 88 -10.40 -7.66 1.72
C GLN A 88 -11.33 -7.10 0.62
N ARG A 89 -12.63 -7.23 0.87
CA ARG A 89 -13.71 -6.80 -0.04
C ARG A 89 -14.49 -5.68 0.61
N VAL A 90 -14.21 -4.45 0.20
CA VAL A 90 -14.82 -3.22 0.71
C VAL A 90 -14.74 -2.18 -0.39
N GLU A 91 -15.76 -1.35 -0.54
CA GLU A 91 -15.67 -0.18 -1.41
C GLU A 91 -14.56 0.77 -0.94
N PRO A 92 -13.79 1.39 -1.86
CA PRO A 92 -13.99 1.49 -3.30
C PRO A 92 -13.40 0.25 -3.98
N SER A 93 -14.22 -0.42 -4.79
CA SER A 93 -13.84 -1.62 -5.54
C SER A 93 -14.19 -1.46 -7.02
N GLY A 94 -13.40 -2.05 -7.91
CA GLY A 94 -13.63 -1.87 -9.34
C GLY A 94 -12.38 -2.02 -10.20
N ILE A 95 -12.48 -1.53 -11.44
CA ILE A 95 -11.43 -1.66 -12.44
C ILE A 95 -10.32 -0.65 -12.13
N VAL A 96 -9.07 -1.11 -12.09
CA VAL A 96 -7.92 -0.21 -11.96
C VAL A 96 -7.56 0.34 -13.33
N GLU A 97 -7.74 1.65 -13.53
CA GLU A 97 -7.51 2.31 -14.82
C GLU A 97 -6.14 2.98 -14.93
N LYS A 98 -5.55 3.38 -13.80
CA LYS A 98 -4.23 4.03 -13.74
C LYS A 98 -3.34 3.27 -12.76
N THR A 99 -2.28 2.62 -13.26
CA THR A 99 -1.30 1.90 -12.43
C THR A 99 -0.02 1.63 -13.24
N PRO A 100 1.14 1.38 -12.61
CA PRO A 100 2.34 0.93 -13.30
C PRO A 100 2.10 -0.38 -14.06
N GLU A 101 2.59 -0.45 -15.30
CA GLU A 101 2.48 -1.63 -16.17
C GLU A 101 3.12 -2.87 -15.52
N GLY A 102 4.30 -2.71 -14.90
CA GLY A 102 4.98 -3.80 -14.20
C GLY A 102 4.17 -4.41 -13.04
N LEU A 103 3.26 -3.66 -12.40
CA LEU A 103 2.35 -4.25 -11.42
C LEU A 103 1.33 -5.17 -12.10
N LEU A 104 0.78 -4.79 -13.25
CA LEU A 104 -0.20 -5.61 -13.97
C LEU A 104 0.43 -6.92 -14.44
N ASP A 105 1.67 -6.86 -14.93
CA ASP A 105 2.42 -8.06 -15.34
C ASP A 105 2.65 -8.98 -14.14
N HIS A 106 3.10 -8.42 -13.01
CA HIS A 106 3.27 -9.17 -11.78
C HIS A 106 1.97 -9.84 -11.29
N LEU A 107 0.84 -9.12 -11.31
CA LEU A 107 -0.46 -9.66 -10.92
C LEU A 107 -0.96 -10.77 -11.86
N ARG A 108 -0.62 -10.68 -13.15
CA ARG A 108 -0.92 -11.72 -14.15
C ARG A 108 -0.11 -12.98 -13.91
N GLU A 109 1.19 -12.84 -13.65
CA GLU A 109 2.08 -13.97 -13.31
C GLU A 109 1.63 -14.68 -12.03
N MET A 110 1.11 -13.93 -11.05
CA MET A 110 0.52 -14.49 -9.83
C MET A 110 -0.86 -15.14 -10.04
N GLY A 111 -1.43 -15.08 -11.25
CA GLY A 111 -2.75 -15.64 -11.57
C GLY A 111 -3.94 -14.86 -10.96
N ILE A 112 -3.71 -13.66 -10.44
CA ILE A 112 -4.74 -12.87 -9.74
C ILE A 112 -5.77 -12.29 -10.73
N MET A 113 -5.31 -11.92 -11.93
CA MET A 113 -6.16 -11.34 -12.98
C MET A 113 -6.99 -12.39 -13.74
N GLY A 114 -6.65 -13.68 -13.62
CA GLY A 114 -7.19 -14.72 -14.48
C GLY A 114 -6.96 -14.41 -15.96
N GLU A 115 -7.96 -14.64 -16.80
CA GLU A 115 -7.92 -14.35 -18.24
C GLU A 115 -8.24 -12.88 -18.58
N ARG A 116 -8.45 -12.01 -17.57
CA ARG A 116 -8.91 -10.65 -17.80
C ARG A 116 -7.76 -9.77 -18.30
N PRO A 117 -8.02 -8.85 -19.25
CA PRO A 117 -7.01 -7.91 -19.71
C PRO A 117 -6.77 -6.75 -18.74
N TYR A 118 -7.60 -6.60 -17.70
CA TYR A 118 -7.52 -5.54 -16.69
C TYR A 118 -7.62 -6.11 -15.28
N TYR A 119 -7.09 -5.37 -14.30
CA TYR A 119 -7.16 -5.74 -12.90
C TYR A 119 -8.44 -5.17 -12.26
N ILE A 120 -9.24 -6.03 -11.62
CA ILE A 120 -10.33 -5.59 -10.74
C ILE A 120 -9.85 -5.70 -9.30
N CYS A 121 -9.66 -4.57 -8.64
CA CYS A 121 -9.31 -4.58 -7.23
C CYS A 121 -10.57 -4.79 -6.38
N PRO A 122 -10.56 -5.75 -5.42
CA PRO A 122 -11.70 -5.99 -4.54
C PRO A 122 -11.87 -4.92 -3.46
N SER A 123 -10.83 -4.09 -3.25
CA SER A 123 -10.84 -2.90 -2.42
C SER A 123 -9.58 -2.08 -2.65
N VAL A 124 -9.61 -0.81 -2.22
CA VAL A 124 -8.42 0.03 -2.06
C VAL A 124 -7.37 -0.62 -1.15
N PHE A 125 -7.79 -1.32 -0.10
CA PHE A 125 -6.88 -2.00 0.85
C PHE A 125 -6.09 -3.13 0.18
N ASP A 126 -6.76 -3.95 -0.63
CA ASP A 126 -6.08 -5.00 -1.39
C ASP A 126 -5.12 -4.37 -2.40
N TYR A 127 -5.56 -3.35 -3.16
CA TYR A 127 -4.68 -2.68 -4.11
C TYR A 127 -3.41 -2.15 -3.44
N LEU A 128 -3.54 -1.43 -2.32
CA LEU A 128 -2.41 -0.93 -1.54
C LEU A 128 -1.46 -2.07 -1.15
N ALA A 129 -2.00 -3.19 -0.66
CA ALA A 129 -1.19 -4.33 -0.26
C ALA A 129 -0.39 -4.92 -1.43
N ARG A 130 -1.04 -5.11 -2.58
CA ARG A 130 -0.37 -5.63 -3.80
C ARG A 130 0.72 -4.70 -4.29
N TRP A 131 0.42 -3.40 -4.36
CA TRP A 131 1.38 -2.42 -4.83
C TRP A 131 2.57 -2.28 -3.88
N LEU A 132 2.32 -2.27 -2.56
CA LEU A 132 3.39 -2.21 -1.54
C LEU A 132 4.29 -3.44 -1.61
N GLU A 133 3.75 -4.65 -1.77
CA GLU A 133 4.53 -5.88 -1.92
C GLU A 133 5.38 -5.87 -3.19
N TYR A 134 4.79 -5.46 -4.32
CA TYR A 134 5.50 -5.31 -5.59
C TYR A 134 6.64 -4.29 -5.47
N ARG A 135 6.40 -3.16 -4.79
CA ARG A 135 7.37 -2.07 -4.70
C ARG A 135 8.48 -2.30 -3.67
N PHE A 136 8.16 -2.98 -2.57
CA PHE A 136 9.06 -3.21 -1.44
C PHE A 136 9.21 -4.71 -1.13
N PRO A 137 9.79 -5.51 -2.06
CA PRO A 137 9.92 -6.95 -1.87
C PRO A 137 10.86 -7.31 -0.71
N GLU A 138 11.81 -6.42 -0.38
CA GLU A 138 12.77 -6.56 0.71
C GLU A 138 12.21 -6.17 2.10
N GLY A 139 10.90 -5.88 2.22
CA GLY A 139 10.24 -5.64 3.51
C GLY A 139 10.20 -6.85 4.46
N LYS A 140 10.92 -7.93 4.11
CA LYS A 140 11.03 -9.19 4.84
C LYS A 140 12.17 -9.10 5.84
N ARG A 141 11.80 -8.84 7.10
CA ARG A 141 12.54 -9.02 8.35
C ARG A 141 13.95 -8.40 8.40
N ARG A 142 14.21 -7.67 9.49
CA ARG A 142 15.58 -7.37 9.91
C ARG A 142 16.26 -8.71 10.25
N GLU A 143 17.10 -9.25 9.37
CA GLU A 143 18.04 -10.29 9.76
C GLU A 143 19.02 -9.66 10.75
N GLU A 144 18.96 -10.15 11.99
CA GLU A 144 20.00 -10.08 13.02
C GLU A 144 20.65 -8.71 13.25
N ASP A 145 20.00 -7.86 14.06
CA ASP A 145 20.77 -7.09 15.03
C ASP A 145 21.09 -8.05 16.19
N GLY A 146 22.29 -8.62 16.15
CA GLY A 146 22.93 -9.25 17.31
C GLY A 146 23.24 -8.24 18.42
#